data_AF-A0A1F6SPD2-F1
#
_entry.id   AF-A0A1F6SPD2-F1
#
_cell.length_a   1.000
_cell.length_b   1.000
_cell.length_c   1.000
_cell.angle_alpha   90.00
_cell.angle_beta   90.00
_cell.angle_gamma   90.00
#
_symmetry.space_group_name_H-M   'P 1'
#
loop_
_entity.id
_entity.type
_entity.pdbx_description
1 polymer ?
#
loop_
_entity_poly.entity_id
_entity_poly.type
_entity_poly.pdbx_seq_one_letter_code
_entity_poly.pdbx_strand_id
1 'polypeptide(L)'
;MFKPRYKLTNKILKNLTDIAEAKGIIEKAKLLPKHELKLKRQAIIRMSHSSTAIEGNILDIRQVEALQAGKKINAPARDIYEVQNYLETLKYIDKIVKGKKEISGKVLLKIHSAVTNRTLPKEQSGHYRRGPVYIVRRRLGFSDQVVYTAPVAESVSGFCTDLIKWDCR
;
A
#
# COMPACT_ATOMS: atom_id res chain seq x y z
N MET A 1 -3.87 -17.20 -16.82
CA MET A 1 -3.25 -17.74 -15.60
C MET A 1 -1.84 -17.19 -15.46
N PHE A 2 -1.62 -16.34 -14.46
CA PHE A 2 -0.32 -15.73 -14.19
C PHE A 2 0.74 -16.80 -13.86
N LYS A 3 1.91 -16.70 -14.49
CA LYS A 3 3.06 -17.56 -14.25
C LYS A 3 4.27 -16.66 -13.95
N PRO A 4 4.53 -16.33 -12.68
CA PRO A 4 5.64 -15.45 -12.34
C PRO A 4 6.96 -16.10 -12.74
N ARG A 5 7.85 -15.31 -13.34
CA ARG A 5 9.21 -15.74 -13.69
C ARG A 5 10.16 -15.29 -12.58
N TYR A 6 10.49 -16.20 -11.69
CA TYR A 6 11.53 -15.99 -10.68
C TYR A 6 12.47 -17.19 -10.63
N LYS A 7 13.71 -16.94 -10.23
CA LYS A 7 14.71 -17.99 -9.97
C LYS A 7 15.12 -17.88 -8.52
N LEU A 8 14.96 -18.95 -7.75
CA LEU A 8 15.54 -19.02 -6.42
C LEU A 8 17.06 -18.96 -6.55
N THR A 9 17.67 -18.06 -5.79
CA THR A 9 19.12 -17.89 -5.73
C THR A 9 19.57 -18.09 -4.29
N ASN A 10 20.85 -18.43 -4.09
CA ASN A 10 21.42 -18.55 -2.75
C ASN A 10 21.25 -17.27 -1.92
N LYS A 11 21.26 -16.10 -2.58
CA LYS A 11 21.00 -14.81 -1.92
C LYS A 11 19.55 -14.70 -1.44
N ILE A 12 18.58 -15.07 -2.27
CA ILE A 12 17.16 -15.07 -1.88
C ILE A 12 16.94 -16.05 -0.73
N LEU A 13 17.50 -17.27 -0.82
CA LEU A 13 17.38 -18.27 0.24
C LEU A 13 17.98 -17.78 1.55
N LYS A 14 19.19 -17.23 1.52
CA LYS A 14 19.82 -16.64 2.71
C LYS A 14 18.94 -15.55 3.32
N ASN A 15 18.44 -14.61 2.52
CA ASN A 15 17.57 -13.55 3.01
C ASN A 15 16.27 -14.10 3.63
N LEU A 16 15.68 -15.15 3.05
CA LEU A 16 14.48 -15.79 3.61
C LEU A 16 14.78 -16.44 4.96
N THR A 17 15.93 -17.10 5.09
CA THR A 17 16.40 -17.68 6.36
C THR A 17 16.61 -16.60 7.42
N ASP A 18 17.34 -15.54 7.09
CA ASP A 18 17.61 -14.43 8.02
C ASP A 18 16.29 -13.77 8.50
N ILE A 19 15.33 -13.58 7.58
CA ILE A 19 13.99 -13.04 7.91
C ILE A 19 13.21 -14.02 8.81
N ALA A 20 13.25 -15.31 8.53
CA ALA A 20 12.54 -16.32 9.32
C ALA A 20 13.11 -16.43 10.75
N GLU A 21 14.44 -16.33 10.90
CA GLU A 21 15.11 -16.30 12.20
C GLU A 21 14.70 -15.04 12.99
N ALA A 22 14.77 -13.86 12.37
CA ALA A 22 14.34 -12.61 13.00
C ALA A 22 12.85 -12.64 13.41
N LYS A 23 11.99 -13.17 12.53
CA LYS A 23 10.56 -13.37 12.81
C LYS A 23 10.37 -14.28 14.03
N GLY A 24 11.08 -15.40 14.09
CA GLY A 24 11.00 -16.34 15.20
C GLY A 24 11.42 -15.74 16.54
N ILE A 25 12.42 -14.84 16.56
CA ILE A 25 12.81 -14.09 17.75
C ILE A 25 11.67 -13.15 18.19
N ILE A 26 11.08 -12.41 17.26
CA ILE A 26 9.99 -11.46 17.53
C ILE A 26 8.75 -12.18 18.06
N GLU A 27 8.34 -13.29 17.44
CA GLU A 27 7.15 -14.06 17.85
C GLU A 27 7.28 -14.67 19.25
N LYS A 28 8.51 -15.00 19.69
CA LYS A 28 8.79 -15.55 21.03
C LYS A 28 9.03 -14.47 22.09
N ALA A 29 9.13 -13.20 21.71
CA ALA A 29 9.42 -12.12 22.63
C ALA A 29 8.28 -11.94 23.65
N LYS A 30 8.60 -12.03 24.94
CA LYS A 30 7.64 -11.77 26.02
C LYS A 30 7.49 -10.26 26.21
N LEU A 31 6.44 -9.68 25.63
CA LEU A 31 6.13 -8.26 25.75
C LEU A 31 4.93 -8.04 26.68
N LEU A 32 5.01 -7.00 27.51
CA LEU A 32 3.84 -6.52 28.24
C LEU A 32 2.79 -5.99 27.23
N PRO A 33 1.49 -6.23 27.44
CA PRO A 33 0.44 -5.79 26.51
C PRO A 33 0.48 -4.29 26.16
N LYS A 34 0.85 -3.44 27.14
CA LYS A 34 1.01 -1.99 26.94
C LYS A 34 2.12 -1.65 25.93
N HIS A 35 3.22 -2.40 25.94
CA HIS A 35 4.33 -2.19 24.99
C HIS A 35 3.95 -2.66 23.60
N GLU A 36 3.26 -3.79 23.49
CA GLU A 36 2.77 -4.29 22.20
C GLU A 36 1.82 -3.29 21.53
N LEU A 37 0.85 -2.74 22.28
CA LEU A 37 -0.06 -1.71 21.78
C LEU A 37 0.69 -0.45 21.31
N LYS A 38 1.70 -0.02 22.08
CA LYS A 38 2.55 1.12 21.71
C LYS A 38 3.30 0.86 20.40
N LEU A 39 3.90 -0.32 20.25
CA LEU A 39 4.63 -0.71 19.05
C LEU A 39 3.71 -0.79 17.82
N LYS A 40 2.53 -1.40 17.95
CA LYS A 40 1.53 -1.44 16.87
C LYS A 40 1.10 -0.05 16.44
N ARG A 41 0.85 0.85 17.40
CA ARG A 41 0.50 2.25 17.10
C ARG A 41 1.62 2.96 16.33
N GLN A 42 2.87 2.80 16.78
CA GLN A 42 4.04 3.38 16.11
C GLN A 42 4.25 2.81 14.71
N ALA A 43 4.05 1.51 14.53
CA ALA A 43 4.15 0.85 13.23
C ALA A 43 3.13 1.43 12.25
N ILE A 44 1.86 1.57 12.65
CA ILE A 44 0.81 2.17 11.81
C ILE A 44 1.19 3.60 11.40
N ILE A 45 1.64 4.44 12.33
CA ILE A 45 2.04 5.82 12.02
C ILE A 45 3.20 5.84 11.01
N ARG A 46 4.23 5.03 11.25
CA ARG A 46 5.42 4.95 10.36
C ARG A 46 5.08 4.40 8.99
N MET A 47 4.21 3.39 8.91
CA MET A 47 3.72 2.83 7.65
C MET A 47 2.96 3.88 6.85
N SER A 48 1.99 4.56 7.48
CA SER A 48 1.23 5.63 6.85
C SER A 48 2.14 6.73 6.31
N HIS A 49 2.99 7.30 7.17
CA HIS A 49 3.91 8.37 6.78
C HIS A 49 4.84 7.95 5.64
N SER A 50 5.49 6.79 5.75
CA SER A 50 6.47 6.37 4.74
C SER A 50 5.79 6.03 3.42
N SER A 51 4.62 5.38 3.45
CA SER A 51 3.90 5.02 2.24
C SER A 51 3.37 6.24 1.50
N THR A 52 2.80 7.23 2.20
CA THR A 52 2.31 8.45 1.55
C THR A 52 3.45 9.35 1.10
N ALA A 53 4.56 9.42 1.85
CA ALA A 53 5.73 10.23 1.47
C ALA A 53 6.39 9.73 0.16
N ILE A 54 6.41 8.41 -0.08
CA ILE A 54 6.90 7.84 -1.36
C ILE A 54 6.06 8.35 -2.55
N GLU A 55 4.75 8.55 -2.33
CA GLU A 55 3.82 9.09 -3.32
C GLU A 55 3.83 10.63 -3.41
N GLY A 56 4.74 11.28 -2.68
CA GLY A 56 4.94 12.74 -2.71
C GLY A 56 4.16 13.54 -1.66
N ASN A 57 3.52 12.88 -0.69
CA ASN A 57 2.85 13.54 0.42
C ASN A 57 3.86 14.27 1.32
N ILE A 58 3.52 15.48 1.74
CA ILE A 58 4.45 16.38 2.45
C ILE A 58 4.31 16.36 3.98
N LEU A 59 3.35 15.61 4.54
CA LEU A 59 3.11 15.62 5.97
C LEU A 59 4.25 14.97 6.74
N ASP A 60 4.68 15.62 7.82
CA ASP A 60 5.67 15.05 8.72
C ASP A 60 5.05 13.98 9.65
N ILE A 61 5.92 13.22 10.33
CA ILE A 61 5.51 12.12 11.20
C ILE A 61 4.61 12.57 12.37
N ARG A 62 4.80 13.80 12.88
CA ARG A 62 4.00 14.36 14.00
C ARG A 62 2.61 14.76 13.51
N GLN A 63 2.50 15.28 12.29
CA GLN A 63 1.24 15.56 11.63
C GLN A 63 0.45 14.27 11.37
N VAL A 64 1.11 13.21 10.90
CA VAL A 64 0.48 11.88 10.76
C VAL A 64 0.02 11.33 12.11
N GLU A 65 0.83 11.47 13.17
CA GLU A 65 0.43 11.07 14.53
C GLU A 65 -0.77 11.87 15.05
N ALA A 66 -0.81 13.18 14.79
CA ALA A 66 -1.93 14.04 15.14
C ALA A 66 -3.22 13.61 14.42
N LEU A 67 -3.13 13.31 13.13
CA LEU A 67 -4.25 12.77 12.33
C LEU A 67 -4.73 11.41 12.86
N GLN A 68 -3.82 10.50 13.21
CA GLN A 68 -4.18 9.21 13.83
C GLN A 68 -4.91 9.41 15.17
N ALA A 69 -4.52 10.43 15.94
CA ALA A 69 -5.16 10.80 17.20
C ALA A 69 -6.48 11.57 17.03
N GLY A 70 -6.96 11.77 15.80
CA GLY A 70 -8.20 12.51 15.50
C GLY A 70 -8.08 14.03 15.66
N LYS A 71 -6.86 14.56 15.75
CA LYS A 71 -6.62 16.00 15.85
C LYS A 71 -6.67 16.65 14.47
N LYS A 72 -7.05 17.92 14.43
CA LYS A 72 -6.97 18.75 13.23
C LYS A 72 -5.55 19.30 13.07
N ILE A 73 -5.08 19.35 11.83
CA ILE A 73 -3.80 19.96 11.46
C ILE A 73 -4.02 20.98 10.34
N ASN A 74 -3.10 21.92 10.20
CA ASN A 74 -3.09 22.87 9.09
C ASN A 74 -2.12 22.38 8.01
N ALA A 75 -2.67 21.85 6.92
CA ALA A 75 -1.93 21.35 5.75
C ALA A 75 -2.88 21.27 4.54
N PRO A 76 -2.37 21.07 3.31
CA PRO A 76 -3.24 20.93 2.15
C PRO A 76 -4.24 19.77 2.34
N ALA A 77 -5.50 20.02 1.97
CA ALA A 77 -6.59 19.06 2.22
C ALA A 77 -6.33 17.70 1.58
N ARG A 78 -5.70 17.68 0.39
CA ARG A 78 -5.34 16.44 -0.30
C ARG A 78 -4.38 15.58 0.53
N ASP A 79 -3.30 16.17 1.05
CA ASP A 79 -2.33 15.44 1.87
C ASP A 79 -2.94 14.89 3.15
N ILE A 80 -3.84 15.66 3.79
CA ILE A 80 -4.63 15.22 4.95
C ILE A 80 -5.49 14.01 4.58
N TYR A 81 -6.22 14.08 3.46
CA TYR A 81 -7.07 12.99 3.00
C TYR A 81 -6.27 11.73 2.67
N GLU A 82 -5.13 11.84 1.99
CA GLU A 82 -4.28 10.69 1.67
C GLU A 82 -3.85 9.92 2.92
N VAL A 83 -3.37 10.62 3.95
CA VAL A 83 -2.98 9.98 5.22
C VAL A 83 -4.17 9.40 5.96
N GLN A 84 -5.28 10.12 6.07
CA GLN A 84 -6.50 9.62 6.73
C GLN A 84 -7.06 8.38 6.02
N ASN A 85 -7.12 8.43 4.70
CA ASN A 85 -7.57 7.32 3.86
C ASN A 85 -6.68 6.08 4.04
N TYR A 86 -5.36 6.26 4.08
CA TYR A 86 -4.43 5.16 4.31
C TYR A 86 -4.66 4.53 5.70
N LEU A 87 -4.78 5.35 6.75
CA LEU A 87 -5.06 4.90 8.12
C LEU A 87 -6.37 4.11 8.20
N GLU A 88 -7.44 4.62 7.59
CA GLU A 88 -8.73 3.92 7.56
C GLU A 88 -8.68 2.64 6.72
N THR A 89 -7.91 2.64 5.63
CA THR A 89 -7.70 1.45 4.80
C THR A 89 -6.98 0.35 5.59
N LEU A 90 -5.95 0.67 6.37
CA LEU A 90 -5.30 -0.30 7.25
C LEU A 90 -6.29 -0.93 8.24
N LYS A 91 -7.18 -0.12 8.84
CA LYS A 91 -8.24 -0.64 9.72
C LYS A 91 -9.21 -1.56 8.98
N TYR A 92 -9.55 -1.22 7.73
CA TYR A 92 -10.38 -2.08 6.89
C TYR A 92 -9.69 -3.41 6.57
N ILE A 93 -8.40 -3.39 6.19
CA ILE A 93 -7.62 -4.60 5.91
C ILE A 93 -7.55 -5.50 7.15
N ASP A 94 -7.30 -4.95 8.34
CA ASP A 94 -7.29 -5.71 9.60
C ASP A 94 -8.63 -6.43 9.84
N LYS A 95 -9.77 -5.78 9.53
CA LYS A 95 -11.10 -6.42 9.62
C LYS A 95 -11.29 -7.54 8.60
N ILE A 96 -10.79 -7.38 7.37
CA ILE A 96 -10.85 -8.41 6.32
C ILE A 96 -10.06 -9.65 6.75
N VAL A 97 -8.83 -9.45 7.25
CA VAL A 97 -7.95 -10.53 7.72
C VAL A 97 -8.57 -11.26 8.92
N LYS A 98 -9.05 -10.52 9.93
CA LYS A 98 -9.73 -11.12 11.10
C LYS A 98 -10.99 -11.88 10.72
N GLY A 99 -11.72 -11.38 9.72
CA GLY A 99 -12.89 -12.04 9.16
C GLY A 99 -12.57 -13.22 8.23
N LYS A 100 -11.27 -13.56 8.03
CA LYS A 100 -10.80 -14.62 7.13
C LYS A 100 -11.39 -14.53 5.72
N LYS A 101 -11.62 -13.30 5.24
CA LYS A 101 -12.13 -13.08 3.89
C LYS A 101 -11.00 -13.18 2.89
N GLU A 102 -11.22 -13.94 1.82
CA GLU A 102 -10.27 -14.07 0.73
C GLU A 102 -10.09 -12.75 -0.03
N ILE A 103 -8.88 -12.56 -0.57
CA ILE A 103 -8.59 -11.45 -1.46
C ILE A 103 -9.34 -11.70 -2.78
N SER A 104 -10.08 -10.68 -3.23
CA SER A 104 -10.86 -10.74 -4.47
C SER A 104 -10.77 -9.41 -5.22
N GLY A 105 -11.15 -9.40 -6.49
CA GLY A 105 -11.20 -8.15 -7.27
C GLY A 105 -12.10 -7.09 -6.62
N LYS A 106 -13.17 -7.50 -5.95
CA LYS A 106 -14.03 -6.60 -5.17
C LYS A 106 -13.29 -5.97 -3.98
N VAL A 107 -12.53 -6.78 -3.23
CA VAL A 107 -11.70 -6.30 -2.12
C VAL A 107 -10.61 -5.35 -2.63
N LEU A 108 -9.93 -5.70 -3.73
CA LEU A 108 -8.92 -4.86 -4.38
C LEU A 108 -9.49 -3.48 -4.73
N LEU A 109 -10.61 -3.43 -5.45
CA LEU A 109 -11.26 -2.18 -5.85
C LEU A 109 -11.80 -1.40 -4.65
N LYS A 110 -12.24 -2.10 -3.59
CA LYS A 110 -12.67 -1.44 -2.34
C LYS A 110 -11.50 -0.79 -1.61
N ILE A 111 -10.35 -1.47 -1.53
CA ILE A 111 -9.10 -0.92 -0.99
C ILE A 111 -8.69 0.30 -1.81
N HIS A 112 -8.67 0.18 -3.15
CA HIS A 112 -8.37 1.30 -4.05
C HIS A 112 -9.29 2.49 -3.77
N SER A 113 -10.61 2.28 -3.73
CA SER A 113 -11.58 3.32 -3.40
C SER A 113 -11.33 3.99 -2.05
N ALA A 114 -10.94 3.21 -1.04
CA ALA A 114 -10.67 3.71 0.30
C ALA A 114 -9.41 4.59 0.33
N VAL A 115 -8.31 4.17 -0.31
CA VAL A 115 -7.07 4.96 -0.35
C VAL A 115 -7.20 6.22 -1.22
N THR A 116 -8.00 6.17 -2.28
CA THR A 116 -8.14 7.27 -3.25
C THR A 116 -9.34 8.19 -2.98
N ASN A 117 -10.04 8.02 -1.85
CA ASN A 117 -11.24 8.78 -1.54
C ASN A 117 -10.95 10.29 -1.42
N ARG A 118 -11.60 11.12 -2.24
CA ARG A 118 -11.37 12.60 -2.30
C ARG A 118 -9.96 13.02 -2.73
N THR A 119 -9.12 12.10 -3.18
CA THR A 119 -7.78 12.38 -3.72
C THR A 119 -7.70 12.05 -5.21
N LEU A 120 -8.62 11.22 -5.70
CA LEU A 120 -8.91 11.02 -7.12
C LEU A 120 -10.38 11.35 -7.46
N PRO A 121 -10.68 11.62 -8.74
CA PRO A 121 -12.05 11.73 -9.23
C PRO A 121 -12.88 10.46 -8.93
N LYS A 122 -14.19 10.63 -8.69
CA LYS A 122 -15.08 9.54 -8.24
C LYS A 122 -15.18 8.42 -9.27
N GLU A 123 -15.14 8.76 -10.54
CA GLU A 123 -15.19 7.86 -11.69
C GLU A 123 -13.91 7.01 -11.85
N GLN A 124 -12.81 7.41 -11.20
CA GLN A 124 -11.55 6.67 -11.18
C GLN A 124 -11.35 5.91 -9.87
N SER A 125 -11.78 6.50 -8.75
CA SER A 125 -11.69 5.89 -7.41
C SER A 125 -12.46 4.58 -7.35
N GLY A 126 -11.79 3.49 -6.99
CA GLY A 126 -12.39 2.15 -6.94
C GLY A 126 -12.67 1.49 -8.29
N HIS A 127 -12.09 1.98 -9.38
CA HIS A 127 -12.28 1.41 -10.72
C HIS A 127 -10.93 1.08 -11.37
N TYR A 128 -10.93 0.12 -12.31
CA TYR A 128 -9.80 -0.02 -13.22
C TYR A 128 -9.72 1.20 -14.13
N ARG A 129 -8.50 1.62 -14.46
CA ARG A 129 -8.27 2.73 -15.39
C ARG A 129 -8.87 2.44 -16.76
N ARG A 130 -9.26 3.50 -17.46
CA ARG A 130 -9.80 3.46 -18.83
C ARG A 130 -8.82 3.97 -19.89
N GLY A 131 -7.71 4.58 -19.46
CA GLY A 131 -6.71 5.18 -20.33
C GLY A 131 -5.31 4.58 -20.13
N PRO A 132 -4.35 4.95 -20.99
CA PRO A 132 -2.96 4.54 -20.85
C PRO A 132 -2.30 5.21 -19.64
N VAL A 133 -1.27 4.56 -19.10
CA VAL A 133 -0.42 5.10 -18.02
C VAL A 133 1.04 4.91 -18.42
N TYR A 134 1.83 5.96 -18.25
CA TYR A 134 3.25 6.00 -18.58
C TYR A 134 4.06 6.38 -17.35
N ILE A 135 5.21 5.74 -17.17
CA ILE A 135 6.23 6.20 -16.23
C ILE A 135 7.20 7.04 -17.05
N VAL A 136 7.26 8.33 -16.75
CA VAL A 136 8.12 9.30 -17.45
C VAL A 136 9.27 9.72 -16.56
N ARG A 137 10.47 9.84 -17.14
CA ARG A 137 11.61 10.46 -16.50
C ARG A 137 11.70 11.90 -16.97
N ARG A 138 11.53 12.83 -16.03
CA ARG A 138 11.68 14.26 -16.27
C ARG A 138 13.11 14.69 -15.91
N ARG A 139 13.73 15.50 -16.76
CA ARG A 139 15.01 16.17 -16.50
C ARG A 139 14.87 17.62 -16.91
N LEU A 140 15.28 18.53 -16.03
CA LEU A 140 15.20 19.97 -16.31
C LEU A 140 16.02 20.30 -17.56
N GLY A 141 15.40 20.98 -18.54
CA GLY A 141 16.03 21.33 -19.82
C GLY A 141 16.02 20.24 -20.89
N PHE A 142 15.38 19.09 -20.67
CA PHE A 142 15.25 18.01 -21.64
C PHE A 142 13.78 17.60 -21.84
N SER A 143 13.46 17.01 -22.99
CA SER A 143 12.14 16.44 -23.25
C SER A 143 11.84 15.25 -22.34
N ASP A 144 10.60 15.12 -21.91
CA ASP A 144 10.12 13.98 -21.12
C ASP A 144 10.39 12.66 -21.86
N GLN A 145 11.07 11.72 -21.20
CA GLN A 145 11.36 10.40 -21.75
C GLN A 145 10.42 9.37 -21.12
N VAL A 146 9.65 8.65 -21.93
CA VAL A 146 8.85 7.50 -21.47
C VAL A 146 9.80 6.35 -21.13
N VAL A 147 9.84 5.96 -19.87
CA VAL A 147 10.66 4.85 -19.35
C VAL A 147 9.90 3.52 -19.41
N TYR A 148 8.60 3.58 -19.19
CA TYR A 148 7.74 2.40 -19.19
C TYR A 148 6.32 2.77 -19.60
N THR A 149 5.72 1.89 -20.40
CA THR A 149 4.32 1.96 -20.80
C THR A 149 3.60 0.81 -20.12
N ALA A 150 2.59 1.13 -19.29
CA ALA A 150 1.76 0.11 -18.67
C ALA A 150 0.93 -0.64 -19.74
N PRO A 151 0.42 -1.85 -19.45
CA PRO A 151 -0.41 -2.59 -20.41
C PRO A 151 -1.63 -1.80 -20.90
N VAL A 152 -2.30 -2.27 -21.96
CA VAL A 152 -3.56 -1.64 -22.38
C VAL A 152 -4.63 -1.76 -21.30
N ALA A 153 -5.52 -0.77 -21.21
CA ALA A 153 -6.42 -0.61 -20.07
C ALA A 153 -7.42 -1.77 -19.95
N GLU A 154 -7.88 -2.27 -21.09
CA GLU A 154 -8.83 -3.36 -21.27
C GLU A 154 -8.32 -4.68 -20.68
N SER A 155 -7.00 -4.89 -20.68
CA SER A 155 -6.38 -6.11 -20.15
C SER A 155 -6.12 -6.07 -18.64
N VAL A 156 -6.19 -4.89 -17.99
CA VAL A 156 -5.79 -4.72 -16.58
C VAL A 156 -6.63 -5.58 -15.64
N SER A 157 -7.95 -5.61 -15.83
CA SER A 157 -8.86 -6.39 -14.98
C SER A 157 -8.55 -7.90 -15.07
N GLY A 158 -8.22 -8.38 -16.27
CA GLY A 158 -7.77 -9.74 -16.52
C GLY A 158 -6.47 -10.06 -15.78
N PHE A 159 -5.47 -9.19 -15.88
CA PHE A 159 -4.20 -9.36 -15.17
C PHE A 159 -4.36 -9.33 -13.64
N CYS A 160 -5.15 -8.42 -13.10
CA CYS A 160 -5.44 -8.40 -11.66
C CYS A 160 -6.15 -9.68 -11.21
N THR A 161 -7.09 -10.19 -12.00
CA THR A 161 -7.79 -11.45 -11.71
C THR A 161 -6.81 -12.62 -11.72
N ASP A 162 -5.94 -12.69 -12.72
CA ASP A 162 -4.93 -13.74 -12.84
C ASP A 162 -3.91 -13.70 -11.68
N LEU A 163 -3.54 -12.50 -11.20
CA LEU A 163 -2.67 -12.32 -10.04
C LEU A 163 -3.33 -12.78 -8.74
N ILE A 164 -4.58 -12.35 -8.49
CA ILE A 164 -5.32 -12.76 -7.29
C ILE A 164 -5.53 -14.28 -7.27
N LYS A 165 -5.87 -14.88 -8.41
CA LYS A 165 -6.02 -16.34 -8.52
C LYS A 165 -4.72 -17.10 -8.32
N TRP A 166 -3.56 -16.47 -8.53
CA TRP A 166 -2.26 -17.07 -8.27
C TRP A 166 -1.91 -16.98 -6.78
N ASP A 167 -2.23 -15.87 -6.12
CA ASP A 167 -1.96 -15.62 -4.70
C ASP A 167 -2.80 -16.52 -3.76
N CYS A 168 -4.06 -16.79 -4.12
CA CYS A 168 -4.95 -17.66 -3.34
C CYS A 168 -4.72 -19.18 -3.57
N ARG A 169 -3.60 -19.59 -4.18
CA ARG A 169 -3.22 -21.00 -4.33
C ARG A 169 -2.27 -21.43 -3.23
#